data_AF-A0AAW8MC80-F1
#
_entry.id   AF-A0AAW8MC80-F1
#
_cell.length_a   1.000
_cell.length_b   1.000
_cell.length_c   1.000
_cell.angle_alpha   90.00
_cell.angle_beta   90.00
_cell.angle_gamma   90.00
#
_symmetry.space_group_name_H-M   'P 1'
#
loop_
_entity.id
_entity.type
_entity.pdbx_description
1 polymer ?
#
loop_
_entity_poly.entity_id
_entity_poly.type
_entity_poly.pdbx_seq_one_letter_code
_entity_poly.pdbx_strand_id
1 'polypeptide(L)'
;MLVTSVVLDQHAEEASFLAVLRDYALRAPHYDIEHLDNLDNRLDAHLDGLRIAGQTGLETLLSQLSPHAIGEMFASVVLAFEAGNAQVLSRLSEHLRSALETERGYLMALGWLDWERIAPWIERMLAAPAPLFRRLGLAACGMHRHDPGPALLTGLSDADPSVVARAARTAGELRRRDLLQTIRAHRLHQDPATRFWANWATAQMGDEQALEPLREFAEQPGEFQYRACCVLLAWQKREPSIAWIRQLVQNPAQRRIGIQALGLLGDPVSVPWLIQQMSDLPYARVAGEVFSLMTGADLALLDLELKDSPDFDTGPNDDPQDPNVAMDPDEDLPWPDPQAIEVWWQAHGGDFQVGTGYVLGLAQSESGFRQALVRGQQRQRIAAACGVARYRPNEVLFPTSAPARRQKRLLGEPAEFGR
;
A
#
# COMPACT_ATOMS: atom_id res chain seq x y z
N MET A 1 4.23 -0.76 -42.06
CA MET A 1 3.04 -1.45 -41.52
C MET A 1 3.41 -2.57 -40.56
N LEU A 2 4.26 -3.55 -40.92
CA LEU A 2 4.69 -4.60 -39.98
C LEU A 2 5.53 -4.07 -38.80
N VAL A 3 6.54 -3.23 -39.08
CA VAL A 3 7.40 -2.65 -38.02
C VAL A 3 6.62 -1.76 -37.05
N THR A 4 5.64 -1.01 -37.55
CA THR A 4 4.77 -0.15 -36.72
C THR A 4 3.80 -0.96 -35.85
N SER A 5 3.36 -2.14 -36.28
CA SER A 5 2.52 -3.02 -35.46
C SER A 5 3.30 -3.59 -34.27
N VAL A 6 4.49 -4.14 -34.54
CA VAL A 6 5.34 -4.77 -33.51
C VAL A 6 5.74 -3.77 -32.41
N VAL A 7 6.06 -2.53 -32.79
CA VAL A 7 6.40 -1.47 -31.81
C VAL A 7 5.19 -1.13 -30.92
N LEU A 8 3.97 -1.14 -31.46
CA LEU A 8 2.77 -0.87 -30.67
C LEU A 8 2.40 -2.02 -29.74
N ASP A 9 2.54 -3.26 -30.21
CA ASP A 9 2.35 -4.45 -29.38
C ASP A 9 3.33 -4.42 -28.20
N GLN A 10 4.60 -4.06 -28.45
CA GLN A 10 5.59 -3.89 -27.39
C GLN A 10 5.21 -2.79 -26.38
N HIS A 11 4.74 -1.62 -26.84
CA HIS A 11 4.29 -0.59 -25.90
C HIS A 11 3.07 -1.03 -25.08
N ALA A 12 2.15 -1.77 -25.67
CA ALA A 12 0.97 -2.31 -24.98
C ALA A 12 1.36 -3.35 -23.92
N GLU A 13 2.24 -4.30 -24.27
CA GLU A 13 2.75 -5.33 -23.37
C GLU A 13 3.53 -4.71 -22.21
N GLU A 14 4.49 -3.82 -22.50
CA GLU A 14 5.32 -3.17 -21.47
C GLU A 14 4.51 -2.25 -20.55
N ALA A 15 3.57 -1.46 -21.08
CA ALA A 15 2.70 -0.64 -20.24
C ALA A 15 1.85 -1.50 -19.31
N SER A 16 1.33 -2.63 -19.80
CA SER A 16 0.50 -3.55 -19.02
C SER A 16 1.32 -4.25 -17.93
N PHE A 17 2.52 -4.73 -18.27
CA PHE A 17 3.45 -5.34 -17.32
C PHE A 17 3.90 -4.35 -16.25
N LEU A 18 4.37 -3.16 -16.64
CA LEU A 18 4.85 -2.14 -15.72
C LEU A 18 3.75 -1.63 -14.79
N ALA A 19 2.50 -1.58 -15.24
CA ALA A 19 1.38 -1.26 -14.37
C ALA A 19 1.23 -2.28 -13.24
N VAL A 20 1.25 -3.57 -13.55
CA VAL A 20 1.16 -4.66 -12.54
C VAL A 20 2.38 -4.63 -11.61
N LEU A 21 3.58 -4.47 -12.16
CA LEU A 21 4.81 -4.32 -11.37
C LEU A 21 4.73 -3.12 -10.42
N ARG A 22 4.18 -2.00 -10.87
CA ARG A 22 3.96 -0.82 -10.02
C ARG A 22 3.04 -1.14 -8.85
N ASP A 23 1.92 -1.81 -9.08
CA ASP A 23 0.99 -2.15 -8.00
C ASP A 23 1.56 -3.16 -6.98
N TYR A 24 2.48 -4.02 -7.43
CA TYR A 24 3.34 -4.82 -6.54
C TYR A 24 4.29 -3.93 -5.73
N ALA A 25 5.06 -3.06 -6.40
CA ALA A 25 6.05 -2.17 -5.80
C ALA A 25 5.46 -1.28 -4.69
N LEU A 26 4.18 -0.90 -4.79
CA LEU A 26 3.48 -0.12 -3.77
C LEU A 26 3.35 -0.81 -2.40
N ARG A 27 3.66 -2.11 -2.29
CA ARG A 27 3.61 -2.93 -1.06
C ARG A 27 4.88 -3.73 -0.79
N ALA A 28 5.79 -3.78 -1.76
CA ALA A 28 7.06 -4.47 -1.65
C ALA A 28 7.98 -3.80 -0.62
N PRO A 29 8.87 -4.57 0.03
CA PRO A 29 9.72 -4.04 1.09
C PRO A 29 10.80 -3.09 0.58
N HIS A 30 11.35 -3.33 -0.61
CA HIS A 30 12.63 -2.77 -1.09
C HIS A 30 12.51 -1.55 -2.02
N TYR A 31 11.29 -1.15 -2.41
CA TYR A 31 11.10 0.05 -3.23
C TYR A 31 11.10 1.31 -2.37
N ASP A 32 11.81 2.35 -2.77
CA ASP A 32 11.70 3.69 -2.17
C ASP A 32 10.95 4.63 -3.14
N ILE A 33 10.88 5.93 -2.81
CA ILE A 33 10.18 6.90 -3.67
C ILE A 33 10.89 7.11 -5.02
N GLU A 34 12.21 6.97 -5.11
CA GLU A 34 12.97 7.15 -6.35
C GLU A 34 12.82 5.93 -7.26
N HIS A 35 12.83 4.72 -6.71
CA HIS A 35 12.50 3.51 -7.46
C HIS A 35 11.08 3.59 -8.03
N LEU A 36 10.10 4.06 -7.24
CA LEU A 36 8.73 4.29 -7.72
C LEU A 36 8.68 5.37 -8.81
N ASP A 37 9.47 6.44 -8.70
CA ASP A 37 9.52 7.51 -9.71
C ASP A 37 10.12 7.01 -11.03
N ASN A 38 11.20 6.22 -10.98
CA ASN A 38 11.76 5.57 -12.16
C ASN A 38 10.74 4.65 -12.84
N LEU A 39 10.05 3.82 -12.04
CA LEU A 39 9.02 2.92 -12.53
C LEU A 39 7.84 3.68 -13.16
N ASP A 40 7.38 4.76 -12.51
CA ASP A 40 6.34 5.64 -13.02
C ASP A 40 6.77 6.28 -14.35
N ASN A 41 8.01 6.76 -14.48
CA ASN A 41 8.54 7.35 -15.71
C ASN A 41 8.62 6.34 -16.86
N ARG A 42 9.07 5.10 -16.59
CA ARG A 42 9.07 4.01 -17.58
C ARG A 42 7.66 3.68 -18.05
N LEU A 43 6.72 3.55 -17.11
CA LEU A 43 5.32 3.29 -17.42
C LEU A 43 4.73 4.42 -18.29
N ASP A 44 4.95 5.68 -17.93
CA ASP A 44 4.44 6.83 -18.68
C ASP A 44 5.06 6.91 -20.09
N ALA A 45 6.32 6.52 -20.27
CA ALA A 45 6.97 6.47 -21.59
C ALA A 45 6.32 5.44 -22.54
N HIS A 46 5.91 4.27 -22.04
CA HIS A 46 5.17 3.30 -22.86
C HIS A 46 3.73 3.76 -23.13
N LEU A 47 3.09 4.40 -22.15
CA LEU A 47 1.80 5.06 -22.38
C LEU A 47 1.91 6.17 -23.43
N ASP A 48 2.99 6.95 -23.45
CA ASP A 48 3.26 7.97 -24.48
C ASP A 48 3.36 7.37 -25.89
N GLY A 49 4.03 6.22 -26.05
CA GLY A 49 4.05 5.49 -27.32
C GLY A 49 2.65 5.15 -27.82
N LEU A 50 1.77 4.71 -26.90
CA LEU A 50 0.37 4.40 -27.22
C LEU A 50 -0.47 5.66 -27.49
N ARG A 51 -0.23 6.75 -26.74
CA ARG A 51 -0.85 8.07 -26.97
C ARG A 51 -0.55 8.59 -28.37
N ILE A 52 0.70 8.48 -28.82
CA ILE A 52 1.14 8.90 -30.17
C ILE A 52 0.41 8.11 -31.26
N ALA A 53 0.15 6.82 -31.04
CA ALA A 53 -0.61 5.98 -31.96
C ALA A 53 -2.13 6.21 -31.93
N GLY A 54 -2.62 7.00 -30.97
CA GLY A 54 -4.01 7.41 -30.86
C GLY A 54 -4.97 6.22 -30.81
N GLN A 55 -5.97 6.25 -31.71
CA GLN A 55 -7.00 5.23 -31.77
C GLN A 55 -6.44 3.82 -32.03
N THR A 56 -5.38 3.69 -32.83
CA THR A 56 -4.78 2.38 -33.12
C THR A 56 -4.11 1.79 -31.87
N GLY A 57 -3.41 2.60 -31.07
CA GLY A 57 -2.82 2.15 -29.80
C GLY A 57 -3.89 1.67 -28.81
N LEU A 58 -5.00 2.40 -28.73
CA LEU A 58 -6.14 2.00 -27.90
C LEU A 58 -6.81 0.72 -28.39
N GLU A 59 -6.98 0.54 -29.71
CA GLU A 59 -7.55 -0.68 -30.29
C GLU A 59 -6.66 -1.90 -30.06
N THR A 60 -5.33 -1.75 -30.10
CA THR A 60 -4.38 -2.80 -29.74
C THR A 60 -4.63 -3.29 -28.31
N LEU A 61 -4.68 -2.38 -27.32
CA LEU A 61 -4.97 -2.75 -25.92
C LEU A 61 -6.35 -3.38 -25.76
N LEU A 62 -7.38 -2.81 -26.39
CA LEU A 62 -8.75 -3.35 -26.31
C LEU A 62 -8.85 -4.76 -26.89
N SER A 63 -8.02 -5.11 -27.88
CA SER A 63 -7.98 -6.45 -28.47
C SER A 63 -7.35 -7.50 -27.54
N GLN A 64 -6.54 -7.07 -26.58
CA GLN A 64 -5.85 -7.91 -25.60
C GLN A 64 -6.64 -8.08 -24.29
N LEU A 65 -7.77 -7.39 -24.12
CA LEU A 65 -8.60 -7.52 -22.92
C LEU A 65 -9.15 -8.94 -22.76
N SER A 66 -8.74 -9.59 -21.68
CA SER A 66 -9.22 -10.89 -21.21
C SER A 66 -9.74 -10.76 -19.77
N PRO A 67 -10.42 -11.79 -19.22
CA PRO A 67 -10.92 -11.74 -17.84
C PRO A 67 -9.86 -11.46 -16.75
N HIS A 68 -8.58 -11.70 -17.06
CA HIS A 68 -7.43 -11.56 -16.16
C HIS A 68 -6.49 -10.41 -16.54
N ALA A 69 -6.87 -9.59 -17.53
CA ALA A 69 -6.03 -8.55 -18.14
C ALA A 69 -5.96 -7.27 -17.28
N ILE A 70 -5.31 -7.34 -16.11
CA ILE A 70 -5.22 -6.23 -15.15
C ILE A 70 -4.44 -5.05 -15.73
N GLY A 71 -3.29 -5.30 -16.37
CA GLY A 71 -2.41 -4.26 -16.92
C GLY A 71 -3.01 -3.58 -18.15
N GLU A 72 -3.60 -4.36 -19.04
CA GLU A 72 -4.25 -3.89 -20.26
C GLU A 72 -5.48 -3.06 -19.91
N MET A 73 -6.23 -3.47 -18.87
CA MET A 73 -7.32 -2.69 -18.33
C MET A 73 -6.84 -1.33 -17.80
N PHE A 74 -5.73 -1.31 -17.06
CA PHE A 74 -5.12 -0.06 -16.60
C PHE A 74 -4.79 0.86 -17.78
N ALA A 75 -4.03 0.39 -18.76
CA ALA A 75 -3.57 1.22 -19.87
C ALA A 75 -4.75 1.68 -20.74
N SER A 76 -5.73 0.80 -21.00
CA SER A 76 -6.94 1.13 -21.74
C SER A 76 -7.77 2.22 -21.06
N VAL A 77 -7.92 2.13 -19.73
CA VAL A 77 -8.66 3.12 -18.94
C VAL A 77 -7.93 4.46 -18.96
N VAL A 78 -6.61 4.49 -18.76
CA VAL A 78 -5.81 5.71 -18.86
C VAL A 78 -6.04 6.40 -20.21
N LEU A 79 -5.79 5.72 -21.32
CA LEU A 79 -5.94 6.31 -22.65
C LEU A 79 -7.38 6.75 -22.96
N ALA A 80 -8.39 5.98 -22.53
CA ALA A 80 -9.79 6.31 -22.76
C ALA A 80 -10.22 7.58 -22.01
N PHE A 81 -9.75 7.78 -20.77
CA PHE A 81 -9.97 9.00 -20.01
C PHE A 81 -9.23 10.20 -20.63
N GLU A 82 -7.99 10.00 -21.07
CA GLU A 82 -7.20 11.06 -21.71
C GLU A 82 -7.77 11.52 -23.05
N ALA A 83 -8.32 10.60 -23.83
CA ALA A 83 -9.02 10.91 -25.06
C ALA A 83 -10.45 11.45 -24.84
N GLY A 84 -10.98 11.42 -23.61
CA GLY A 84 -12.38 11.75 -23.33
C GLY A 84 -13.37 10.83 -24.08
N ASN A 85 -12.96 9.60 -24.40
CA ASN A 85 -13.71 8.70 -25.27
C ASN A 85 -14.81 7.96 -24.48
N ALA A 86 -16.00 8.58 -24.41
CA ALA A 86 -17.17 8.04 -23.72
C ALA A 86 -17.57 6.64 -24.18
N GLN A 87 -17.43 6.34 -25.48
CA GLN A 87 -17.82 5.07 -26.05
C GLN A 87 -16.89 3.95 -25.57
N VAL A 88 -15.58 4.20 -25.57
CA VAL A 88 -14.60 3.23 -25.04
C VAL A 88 -14.77 3.05 -23.54
N LEU A 89 -14.97 4.13 -22.78
CA LEU A 89 -15.24 4.04 -21.34
C LEU A 89 -16.50 3.21 -21.04
N SER A 90 -17.54 3.30 -21.87
CA SER A 90 -18.72 2.43 -21.76
C SER A 90 -18.36 0.96 -21.99
N ARG A 91 -17.58 0.67 -23.04
CA ARG A 91 -17.14 -0.69 -23.37
C ARG A 91 -16.26 -1.31 -22.28
N LEU A 92 -15.34 -0.52 -21.71
CA LEU A 92 -14.51 -0.92 -20.57
C LEU A 92 -15.37 -1.17 -19.32
N SER A 93 -16.41 -0.35 -19.11
CA SER A 93 -17.36 -0.52 -18.01
C SER A 93 -18.21 -1.79 -18.17
N GLU A 94 -18.56 -2.18 -19.40
CA GLU A 94 -19.23 -3.44 -19.70
C GLU A 94 -18.31 -4.63 -19.46
N HIS A 95 -17.07 -4.58 -19.97
CA HIS A 95 -16.06 -5.60 -19.72
C HIS A 95 -15.86 -5.85 -18.22
N LEU A 96 -15.71 -4.77 -17.45
CA LEU A 96 -15.53 -4.83 -16.00
C LEU A 96 -16.66 -5.58 -15.27
N ARG A 97 -17.91 -5.48 -15.74
CA ARG A 97 -19.05 -6.20 -15.15
C ARG A 97 -18.95 -7.71 -15.32
N SER A 98 -18.29 -8.18 -16.39
CA SER A 98 -18.06 -9.61 -16.66
C SER A 98 -16.71 -10.12 -16.19
N ALA A 99 -15.76 -9.24 -15.88
CA ALA A 99 -14.37 -9.57 -15.55
C ALA A 99 -13.90 -8.79 -14.31
N LEU A 100 -14.44 -9.12 -13.14
CA LEU A 100 -14.23 -8.36 -11.90
C LEU A 100 -12.76 -8.30 -11.46
N GLU A 101 -11.91 -9.25 -11.87
CA GLU A 101 -10.47 -9.22 -11.57
C GLU A 101 -9.76 -7.98 -12.17
N THR A 102 -10.24 -7.52 -13.33
CA THR A 102 -9.72 -6.32 -14.00
C THR A 102 -10.07 -5.02 -13.26
N GLU A 103 -10.91 -5.07 -12.23
CA GLU A 103 -11.24 -3.90 -11.40
C GLU A 103 -9.98 -3.27 -10.79
N ARG A 104 -8.99 -4.10 -10.43
CA ARG A 104 -7.71 -3.64 -9.90
C ARG A 104 -7.03 -2.69 -10.88
N GLY A 105 -7.00 -3.05 -12.17
CA GLY A 105 -6.46 -2.21 -13.25
C GLY A 105 -7.23 -0.91 -13.43
N TYR A 106 -8.56 -0.95 -13.38
CA TYR A 106 -9.41 0.24 -13.43
C TYR A 106 -9.08 1.20 -12.27
N LEU A 107 -9.01 0.68 -11.04
CA LEU A 107 -8.69 1.44 -9.84
C LEU A 107 -7.28 2.06 -9.89
N MET A 108 -6.29 1.31 -10.38
CA MET A 108 -4.94 1.82 -10.60
C MET A 108 -4.96 3.03 -11.55
N ALA A 109 -5.72 2.95 -12.65
CA ALA A 109 -5.81 4.03 -13.63
C ALA A 109 -6.48 5.29 -13.03
N LEU A 110 -7.53 5.11 -12.24
CA LEU A 110 -8.17 6.22 -11.51
C LEU A 110 -7.21 6.90 -10.53
N GLY A 111 -6.34 6.13 -9.86
CA GLY A 111 -5.31 6.69 -8.97
C GLY A 111 -4.15 7.37 -9.71
N TRP A 112 -3.83 6.89 -10.93
CA TRP A 112 -2.75 7.38 -11.79
C TRP A 112 -3.03 8.73 -12.43
N LEU A 113 -4.22 8.87 -13.02
CA LEU A 113 -4.66 10.07 -13.73
C LEU A 113 -4.71 11.29 -12.80
N ASP A 114 -4.67 12.50 -13.38
CA ASP A 114 -4.91 13.74 -12.66
C ASP A 114 -6.40 13.95 -12.38
N TRP A 115 -6.71 14.59 -11.25
CA TRP A 115 -8.08 14.73 -10.75
C TRP A 115 -8.99 15.45 -11.75
N GLU A 116 -8.49 16.55 -12.33
CA GLU A 116 -9.24 17.40 -13.27
C GLU A 116 -9.75 16.61 -14.47
N ARG A 117 -9.04 15.55 -14.85
CA ARG A 117 -9.38 14.70 -16.00
C ARG A 117 -10.49 13.71 -15.69
N ILE A 118 -10.51 13.19 -14.47
CA ILE A 118 -11.47 12.16 -14.07
C ILE A 118 -12.71 12.75 -13.39
N ALA A 119 -12.62 13.95 -12.79
CA ALA A 119 -13.68 14.52 -11.95
C ALA A 119 -15.09 14.48 -12.59
N PRO A 120 -15.30 14.88 -13.86
CA PRO A 120 -16.64 14.82 -14.48
C PRO A 120 -17.21 13.40 -14.57
N TRP A 121 -16.35 12.40 -14.70
CA TRP A 121 -16.75 11.00 -14.77
C TRP A 121 -16.98 10.42 -13.37
N ILE A 122 -16.17 10.84 -12.38
CA ILE A 122 -16.35 10.43 -10.99
C ILE A 122 -17.71 10.87 -10.47
N GLU A 123 -18.17 12.08 -10.80
CA GLU A 123 -19.53 12.53 -10.45
C GLU A 123 -20.61 11.59 -11.01
N ARG A 124 -20.46 11.15 -12.27
CA ARG A 124 -21.39 10.20 -12.91
C ARG A 124 -21.31 8.81 -12.26
N MET A 125 -20.12 8.37 -11.87
CA MET A 125 -19.90 7.10 -11.16
C MET A 125 -20.53 7.10 -9.77
N LEU A 126 -20.38 8.20 -9.01
CA LEU A 126 -21.00 8.37 -7.69
C LEU A 126 -22.53 8.34 -7.75
N ALA A 127 -23.11 8.87 -8.84
CA ALA A 127 -24.55 8.86 -9.09
C ALA A 127 -25.08 7.57 -9.76
N ALA A 128 -24.20 6.60 -10.05
CA ALA A 128 -24.58 5.42 -10.83
C ALA A 128 -25.50 4.48 -10.03
N PRO A 129 -26.47 3.82 -10.70
CA PRO A 129 -27.37 2.86 -10.05
C PRO A 129 -26.64 1.58 -9.60
N ALA A 130 -25.56 1.20 -10.29
CA ALA A 130 -24.80 -0.01 -10.00
C ALA A 130 -23.77 0.23 -8.86
N PRO A 131 -23.77 -0.58 -7.78
CA PRO A 131 -22.85 -0.43 -6.64
C PRO A 131 -21.37 -0.38 -7.02
N LEU A 132 -20.97 -1.19 -8.00
CA LEU A 132 -19.62 -1.23 -8.57
C LEU A 132 -19.10 0.17 -8.92
N PHE A 133 -19.89 0.99 -9.62
CA PHE A 133 -19.43 2.31 -10.07
C PHE A 133 -19.44 3.33 -8.93
N ARG A 134 -20.40 3.26 -8.00
CA ARG A 134 -20.35 4.10 -6.80
C ARG A 134 -19.08 3.83 -5.99
N ARG A 135 -18.71 2.56 -5.86
CA ARG A 135 -17.46 2.12 -5.22
C ARG A 135 -16.22 2.64 -5.96
N LEU A 136 -16.16 2.55 -7.29
CA LEU A 136 -15.07 3.14 -8.08
C LEU A 136 -14.95 4.66 -7.88
N GLY A 137 -16.08 5.37 -7.92
CA GLY A 137 -16.12 6.81 -7.70
C GLY A 137 -15.60 7.22 -6.32
N LEU A 138 -16.07 6.55 -5.26
CA LEU A 138 -15.60 6.77 -3.89
C LEU A 138 -14.11 6.43 -3.74
N ALA A 139 -13.63 5.38 -4.42
CA ALA A 139 -12.22 5.01 -4.41
C ALA A 139 -11.34 6.07 -5.06
N ALA A 140 -11.75 6.63 -6.21
CA ALA A 140 -11.04 7.73 -6.85
C ALA A 140 -10.94 8.96 -5.94
N CYS A 141 -12.06 9.37 -5.32
CA CYS A 141 -12.08 10.45 -4.33
C CYS A 141 -11.08 10.19 -3.19
N GLY A 142 -11.07 8.97 -2.64
CA GLY A 142 -10.10 8.54 -1.64
C GLY A 142 -8.66 8.66 -2.12
N MET A 143 -8.29 8.04 -3.24
CA MET A 143 -6.95 8.06 -3.81
C MET A 143 -6.41 9.46 -4.10
N HIS A 144 -7.30 10.38 -4.45
CA HIS A 144 -6.97 11.78 -4.75
C HIS A 144 -7.07 12.72 -3.55
N ARG A 145 -7.54 12.21 -2.41
CA ARG A 145 -7.89 13.02 -1.22
C ARG A 145 -8.88 14.14 -1.55
N HIS A 146 -9.80 13.88 -2.47
CA HIS A 146 -10.88 14.80 -2.84
C HIS A 146 -12.16 14.42 -2.11
N ASP A 147 -12.84 15.39 -1.51
CA ASP A 147 -14.10 15.16 -0.79
C ASP A 147 -15.27 14.93 -1.78
N PRO A 148 -15.97 13.78 -1.74
CA PRO A 148 -17.16 13.54 -2.57
C PRO A 148 -18.44 14.21 -2.02
N GLY A 149 -18.34 14.98 -0.93
CA GLY A 149 -19.47 15.71 -0.35
C GLY A 149 -20.59 14.76 0.10
N PRO A 150 -21.86 15.02 -0.27
CA PRO A 150 -23.00 14.19 0.14
C PRO A 150 -22.90 12.72 -0.28
N ALA A 151 -22.23 12.42 -1.39
CA ALA A 151 -22.10 11.05 -1.89
C ALA A 151 -21.33 10.15 -0.90
N LEU A 152 -20.46 10.71 -0.06
CA LEU A 152 -19.78 9.96 0.99
C LEU A 152 -20.76 9.46 2.06
N LEU A 153 -21.66 10.34 2.51
CA LEU A 153 -22.69 10.00 3.50
C LEU A 153 -23.67 8.98 2.92
N THR A 154 -24.08 9.15 1.67
CA THR A 154 -24.91 8.17 0.95
C THR A 154 -24.22 6.82 0.86
N GLY A 155 -22.92 6.77 0.53
CA GLY A 155 -22.15 5.53 0.47
C GLY A 155 -22.05 4.80 1.81
N LEU A 156 -21.97 5.53 2.93
CA LEU A 156 -22.00 4.93 4.28
C LEU A 156 -23.36 4.34 4.66
N SER A 157 -24.42 4.62 3.91
CA SER A 157 -25.77 4.09 4.11
C SER A 157 -26.22 3.20 2.95
N ASP A 158 -25.29 2.79 2.08
CA ASP A 158 -25.60 1.95 0.92
C ASP A 158 -26.05 0.54 1.35
N ALA A 159 -26.89 -0.09 0.53
CA ALA A 159 -27.33 -1.45 0.76
C ALA A 159 -26.24 -2.48 0.43
N ASP A 160 -25.29 -2.13 -0.44
CA ASP A 160 -24.17 -2.99 -0.82
C ASP A 160 -22.98 -2.80 0.14
N PRO A 161 -22.56 -3.85 0.89
CA PRO A 161 -21.46 -3.75 1.84
C PRO A 161 -20.14 -3.29 1.22
N SER A 162 -19.87 -3.62 -0.05
CA SER A 162 -18.63 -3.19 -0.71
C SER A 162 -18.57 -1.67 -0.88
N VAL A 163 -19.73 -1.01 -1.07
CA VAL A 163 -19.83 0.45 -1.15
C VAL A 163 -19.63 1.06 0.23
N VAL A 164 -20.25 0.48 1.28
CA VAL A 164 -20.08 0.93 2.67
C VAL A 164 -18.61 0.83 3.10
N ALA A 165 -17.97 -0.31 2.84
CA ALA A 165 -16.55 -0.54 3.10
C ALA A 165 -15.68 0.51 2.42
N ARG A 166 -15.95 0.81 1.15
CA ARG A 166 -15.20 1.84 0.42
C ARG A 166 -15.48 3.24 0.94
N ALA A 167 -16.72 3.59 1.25
CA ALA A 167 -17.08 4.88 1.81
C ALA A 167 -16.40 5.11 3.16
N ALA A 168 -16.37 4.09 4.03
CA ALA A 168 -15.66 4.13 5.30
C ALA A 168 -14.15 4.36 5.09
N ARG A 169 -13.54 3.61 4.17
CA ARG A 169 -12.13 3.81 3.80
C ARG A 169 -11.87 5.24 3.31
N THR A 170 -12.65 5.74 2.36
CA THR A 170 -12.51 7.10 1.81
C THR A 170 -12.69 8.15 2.91
N ALA A 171 -13.66 7.97 3.82
CA ALA A 171 -13.85 8.87 4.96
C ALA A 171 -12.64 8.87 5.92
N GLY A 172 -12.01 7.72 6.14
CA GLY A 172 -10.76 7.60 6.90
C GLY A 172 -9.56 8.26 6.21
N GLU A 173 -9.42 8.06 4.89
CA GLU A 173 -8.38 8.70 4.07
C GLU A 173 -8.50 10.23 4.06
N LEU A 174 -9.74 10.74 4.03
CA LEU A 174 -10.07 12.17 4.06
C LEU A 174 -10.19 12.76 5.46
N ARG A 175 -10.15 11.94 6.52
CA ARG A 175 -10.34 12.37 7.91
C ARG A 175 -11.65 13.11 8.16
N ARG A 176 -12.75 12.60 7.61
CA ARG A 176 -14.11 13.14 7.80
C ARG A 176 -14.66 12.83 9.19
N ARG A 177 -14.13 13.54 10.20
CA ARG A 177 -14.49 13.39 11.63
C ARG A 177 -15.95 13.71 11.91
N ASP A 178 -16.57 14.54 11.08
CA ASP A 178 -17.99 14.83 11.12
C ASP A 178 -18.86 13.58 10.83
N LEU A 179 -18.32 12.58 10.11
CA LEU A 179 -19.01 11.32 9.81
C LEU A 179 -18.73 10.20 10.83
N LEU A 180 -18.00 10.50 11.90
CA LEU A 180 -17.46 9.49 12.82
C LEU A 180 -18.56 8.64 13.47
N GLN A 181 -19.69 9.24 13.85
CA GLN A 181 -20.82 8.47 14.41
C GLN A 181 -21.48 7.56 13.37
N THR A 182 -21.60 8.02 12.13
CA THR A 182 -22.14 7.21 11.03
C THR A 182 -21.24 6.01 10.74
N ILE A 183 -19.92 6.21 10.73
CA ILE A 183 -18.96 5.11 10.49
C ILE A 183 -18.97 4.11 11.66
N ARG A 184 -19.08 4.59 12.91
CA ARG A 184 -19.16 3.74 14.11
C ARG A 184 -20.33 2.75 14.08
N ALA A 185 -21.44 3.09 13.41
CA ALA A 185 -22.57 2.17 13.26
C ALA A 185 -22.17 0.85 12.57
N HIS A 186 -21.08 0.86 11.78
CA HIS A 186 -20.57 -0.30 11.05
C HIS A 186 -19.44 -1.06 11.77
N ARG A 187 -19.14 -0.70 13.03
CA ARG A 187 -18.05 -1.31 13.81
C ARG A 187 -18.16 -2.83 13.93
N LEU A 188 -19.38 -3.35 14.01
CA LEU A 188 -19.69 -4.77 14.17
C LEU A 188 -20.41 -5.33 12.93
N HIS A 189 -20.20 -4.71 11.76
CA HIS A 189 -20.83 -5.14 10.52
C HIS A 189 -20.47 -6.61 10.21
N GLN A 190 -21.41 -7.35 9.62
CA GLN A 190 -21.23 -8.79 9.33
C GLN A 190 -20.14 -9.02 8.28
N ASP A 191 -20.16 -8.22 7.20
CA ASP A 191 -19.10 -8.22 6.19
C ASP A 191 -17.74 -7.79 6.78
N PRO A 192 -16.68 -8.62 6.68
CA PRO A 192 -15.37 -8.35 7.25
C PRO A 192 -14.69 -7.09 6.69
N ALA A 193 -14.81 -6.82 5.39
CA ALA A 193 -14.17 -5.66 4.77
C ALA A 193 -14.81 -4.36 5.29
N THR A 194 -16.14 -4.33 5.39
CA THR A 194 -16.89 -3.20 5.97
C THR A 194 -16.48 -2.97 7.43
N ARG A 195 -16.43 -4.05 8.22
CA ARG A 195 -16.00 -4.00 9.61
C ARG A 195 -14.57 -3.48 9.76
N PHE A 196 -13.64 -3.98 8.95
CA PHE A 196 -12.25 -3.53 8.93
C PHE A 196 -12.17 -2.04 8.61
N TRP A 197 -12.74 -1.60 7.48
CA TRP A 197 -12.61 -0.22 7.01
C TRP A 197 -13.32 0.79 7.92
N ALA A 198 -14.43 0.40 8.56
CA ALA A 198 -15.08 1.24 9.56
C ALA A 198 -14.17 1.49 10.77
N ASN A 199 -13.60 0.43 11.35
CA ASN A 199 -12.70 0.55 12.50
C ASN A 199 -11.36 1.19 12.14
N TRP A 200 -10.81 0.88 10.96
CA TRP A 200 -9.61 1.54 10.45
C TRP A 200 -9.82 3.05 10.32
N ALA A 201 -10.94 3.47 9.73
CA ALA A 201 -11.24 4.89 9.54
C ALA A 201 -11.42 5.63 10.87
N THR A 202 -12.18 5.07 11.81
CA THR A 202 -12.42 5.74 13.10
C THR A 202 -11.18 5.71 13.99
N ALA A 203 -10.37 4.64 13.98
CA ALA A 203 -9.10 4.59 14.69
C ALA A 203 -8.13 5.65 14.19
N GLN A 204 -8.03 5.83 12.87
CA GLN A 204 -7.29 6.94 12.29
C GLN A 204 -7.79 8.27 12.87
N MET A 205 -9.10 8.44 13.08
CA MET A 205 -9.68 9.65 13.69
C MET A 205 -9.59 9.75 15.23
N GLY A 206 -8.84 8.85 15.89
CA GLY A 206 -8.60 8.85 17.33
C GLY A 206 -9.65 8.11 18.16
N ASP A 207 -10.47 7.25 17.54
CA ASP A 207 -11.46 6.43 18.24
C ASP A 207 -10.81 5.23 18.93
N GLU A 208 -10.46 5.36 20.21
CA GLU A 208 -9.81 4.30 20.99
C GLU A 208 -10.59 2.98 20.99
N GLN A 209 -11.92 3.03 20.91
CA GLN A 209 -12.76 1.82 20.91
C GLN A 209 -12.66 1.01 19.60
N ALA A 210 -12.12 1.60 18.53
CA ALA A 210 -11.87 0.91 17.27
C ALA A 210 -10.57 0.09 17.27
N LEU A 211 -9.71 0.29 18.28
CA LEU A 211 -8.42 -0.42 18.39
C LEU A 211 -8.60 -1.91 18.71
N GLU A 212 -9.59 -2.29 19.53
CA GLU A 212 -9.82 -3.69 19.85
C GLU A 212 -10.29 -4.50 18.63
N PRO A 213 -11.32 -4.07 17.85
CA PRO A 213 -11.66 -4.76 16.61
C PRO A 213 -10.51 -4.80 15.59
N LEU A 214 -9.67 -3.76 15.50
CA LEU A 214 -8.50 -3.79 14.62
C LEU A 214 -7.46 -4.81 15.07
N ARG A 215 -7.32 -5.06 16.38
CA ARG A 215 -6.41 -6.09 16.89
C ARG A 215 -6.77 -7.46 16.34
N GLU A 216 -8.05 -7.81 16.28
CA GLU A 216 -8.51 -9.09 15.71
C GLU A 216 -8.03 -9.26 14.26
N PHE A 217 -8.04 -8.20 13.44
CA PHE A 217 -7.51 -8.24 12.08
C PHE A 217 -5.98 -8.30 12.04
N ALA A 218 -5.27 -7.67 12.98
CA ALA A 218 -3.81 -7.76 13.08
C ALA A 218 -3.33 -9.16 13.48
N GLU A 219 -4.16 -9.91 14.21
CA GLU A 219 -3.84 -11.28 14.66
C GLU A 219 -4.18 -12.37 13.63
N GLN A 220 -4.88 -12.01 12.54
CA GLN A 220 -5.27 -12.93 11.47
C GLN A 220 -4.44 -12.70 10.20
N PRO A 221 -3.83 -13.75 9.62
CA PRO A 221 -3.21 -13.65 8.30
C PRO A 221 -4.22 -13.19 7.24
N GLY A 222 -3.80 -12.25 6.38
CA GLY A 222 -4.63 -11.76 5.28
C GLY A 222 -4.33 -10.33 4.87
N GLU A 223 -5.10 -9.81 3.91
CA GLU A 223 -4.88 -8.48 3.31
C GLU A 223 -4.95 -7.29 4.30
N PHE A 224 -5.59 -7.50 5.46
CA PHE A 224 -5.78 -6.48 6.49
C PHE A 224 -4.71 -6.48 7.57
N GLN A 225 -3.95 -7.57 7.72
CA GLN A 225 -3.12 -7.82 8.90
C GLN A 225 -2.12 -6.69 9.18
N TYR A 226 -1.26 -6.40 8.20
CA TYR A 226 -0.22 -5.40 8.36
C TYR A 226 -0.80 -3.98 8.52
N ARG A 227 -1.86 -3.66 7.77
CA ARG A 227 -2.54 -2.35 7.87
C ARG A 227 -3.19 -2.14 9.23
N ALA A 228 -3.80 -3.18 9.78
CA ALA A 228 -4.36 -3.17 11.13
C ALA A 228 -3.26 -2.93 12.15
N CYS A 229 -2.13 -3.66 12.04
CA CYS A 229 -0.98 -3.52 12.94
C CYS A 229 -0.39 -2.11 12.92
N CYS A 230 -0.17 -1.52 11.73
CA CYS A 230 0.32 -0.14 11.59
C CYS A 230 -0.59 0.90 12.28
N VAL A 231 -1.90 0.83 12.05
CA VAL A 231 -2.83 1.78 12.69
C VAL A 231 -2.95 1.52 14.19
N LEU A 232 -3.04 0.24 14.60
CA LEU A 232 -3.13 -0.12 16.01
C LEU A 232 -1.93 0.45 16.79
N LEU A 233 -0.70 0.23 16.33
CA LEU A 233 0.50 0.69 17.04
C LEU A 233 0.76 2.20 16.91
N ALA A 234 0.27 2.84 15.85
CA ALA A 234 0.33 4.30 15.77
C ALA A 234 -0.53 4.98 16.86
N TRP A 235 -1.69 4.39 17.20
CA TRP A 235 -2.70 5.00 18.06
C TRP A 235 -2.79 4.41 19.47
N GLN A 236 -2.40 3.16 19.68
CA GLN A 236 -2.45 2.50 20.98
C GLN A 236 -1.38 3.07 21.94
N LYS A 237 -1.71 3.10 23.23
CA LYS A 237 -0.76 3.47 24.29
C LYS A 237 0.35 2.41 24.40
N ARG A 238 1.52 2.84 24.85
CA ARG A 238 2.74 2.04 24.86
C ARG A 238 2.62 0.76 25.70
N GLU A 239 2.09 0.84 26.91
CA GLU A 239 2.04 -0.29 27.83
C GLU A 239 1.13 -1.42 27.32
N PRO A 240 -0.11 -1.15 26.85
CA PRO A 240 -0.92 -2.17 26.17
C PRO A 240 -0.24 -2.77 24.93
N SER A 241 0.45 -1.95 24.13
CA SER A 241 1.17 -2.45 22.95
C SER A 241 2.30 -3.41 23.33
N ILE A 242 3.09 -3.10 24.36
CA ILE A 242 4.14 -4.00 24.86
C ILE A 242 3.54 -5.32 25.35
N ALA A 243 2.44 -5.27 26.11
CA ALA A 243 1.78 -6.47 26.61
C ALA A 243 1.27 -7.36 25.47
N TRP A 244 0.64 -6.75 24.45
CA TRP A 244 0.15 -7.43 23.27
C TRP A 244 1.28 -8.04 22.43
N ILE A 245 2.32 -7.27 22.12
CA ILE A 245 3.48 -7.75 21.34
C ILE A 245 4.15 -8.93 22.03
N ARG A 246 4.28 -8.90 23.37
CA ARG A 246 4.82 -10.02 24.15
C ARG A 246 4.02 -11.31 23.94
N GLN A 247 2.69 -11.22 23.84
CA GLN A 247 1.85 -12.39 23.55
C GLN A 247 2.09 -12.92 22.13
N LEU A 248 2.19 -12.02 21.14
CA LEU A 248 2.44 -12.39 19.74
C LEU A 248 3.77 -13.14 19.56
N VAL A 249 4.87 -12.63 20.13
CA VAL A 249 6.20 -13.23 19.94
C VAL A 249 6.36 -14.59 20.63
N GLN A 250 5.57 -14.83 21.69
CA GLN A 250 5.51 -16.11 22.40
C GLN A 250 4.71 -17.18 21.65
N ASN A 251 3.81 -16.78 20.75
CA ASN A 251 3.02 -17.69 19.93
C ASN A 251 3.71 -17.92 18.57
N PRO A 252 4.20 -19.14 18.25
CA PRO A 252 4.89 -19.42 16.98
C PRO A 252 4.08 -19.04 15.73
N ALA A 253 2.76 -19.23 15.76
CA ALA A 253 1.88 -18.89 14.64
C ALA A 253 1.73 -17.38 14.39
N GLN A 254 2.02 -16.56 15.41
CA GLN A 254 1.91 -15.10 15.36
C GLN A 254 3.28 -14.40 15.50
N ARG A 255 4.37 -15.15 15.64
CA ARG A 255 5.70 -14.59 15.89
C ARG A 255 6.11 -13.61 14.80
N ARG A 256 5.82 -13.90 13.54
CA ARG A 256 6.09 -13.02 12.39
C ARG A 256 5.46 -11.63 12.58
N ILE A 257 4.16 -11.56 12.87
CA ILE A 257 3.48 -10.27 13.10
C ILE A 257 3.97 -9.62 14.40
N GLY A 258 4.35 -10.42 15.41
CA GLY A 258 5.00 -9.93 16.62
C GLY A 258 6.34 -9.23 16.35
N ILE A 259 7.18 -9.77 15.46
CA ILE A 259 8.43 -9.14 15.02
C ILE A 259 8.14 -7.81 14.31
N GLN A 260 7.22 -7.79 13.36
CA GLN A 260 6.82 -6.54 12.68
C GLN A 260 6.29 -5.50 13.67
N ALA A 261 5.50 -5.93 14.65
CA ALA A 261 4.95 -5.08 15.70
C ALA A 261 6.03 -4.50 16.62
N LEU A 262 7.13 -5.21 16.89
CA LEU A 262 8.30 -4.65 17.58
C LEU A 262 8.91 -3.47 16.81
N GLY A 263 9.04 -3.58 15.49
CA GLY A 263 9.55 -2.51 14.65
C GLY A 263 8.68 -1.26 14.65
N LEU A 264 7.36 -1.46 14.58
CA LEU A 264 6.38 -0.36 14.66
C LEU A 264 6.36 0.31 16.04
N LEU A 265 6.54 -0.44 17.13
CA LEU A 265 6.72 0.11 18.48
C LEU A 265 8.04 0.89 18.59
N GLY A 266 9.10 0.38 17.95
CA GLY A 266 10.39 1.03 17.78
C GLY A 266 11.27 1.08 19.03
N ASP A 267 10.98 0.31 20.09
CA ASP A 267 11.79 0.32 21.32
C ASP A 267 13.09 -0.48 21.13
N PRO A 268 14.28 0.14 21.25
CA PRO A 268 15.56 -0.54 21.05
C PRO A 268 15.83 -1.68 22.06
N VAL A 269 15.06 -1.78 23.15
CA VAL A 269 15.17 -2.90 24.10
C VAL A 269 15.03 -4.28 23.45
N SER A 270 14.32 -4.37 22.32
CA SER A 270 14.11 -5.63 21.60
C SER A 270 15.24 -5.99 20.63
N VAL A 271 16.17 -5.07 20.33
CA VAL A 271 17.19 -5.27 19.30
C VAL A 271 18.06 -6.50 19.55
N PRO A 272 18.59 -6.76 20.76
CA PRO A 272 19.36 -7.98 21.02
C PRO A 272 18.56 -9.27 20.74
N TRP A 273 17.25 -9.26 21.00
CA TRP A 273 16.39 -10.41 20.69
C TRP A 273 16.09 -10.50 19.19
N LEU A 274 15.90 -9.38 18.50
CA LEU A 274 15.74 -9.34 17.04
C LEU A 274 16.98 -9.92 16.34
N ILE A 275 18.18 -9.58 16.79
CA ILE A 275 19.43 -10.14 16.26
C ILE A 275 19.48 -11.66 16.44
N GLN A 276 18.98 -12.19 17.56
CA GLN A 276 18.85 -13.64 17.73
C GLN A 276 17.87 -14.27 16.73
N GLN A 277 16.77 -13.57 16.40
CA GLN A 277 15.81 -14.05 15.41
C GLN A 277 16.38 -14.03 13.97
N MET A 278 17.41 -13.23 13.71
CA MET A 278 18.10 -13.22 12.39
C MET A 278 18.80 -14.55 12.08
N SER A 279 19.06 -15.39 13.08
CA SER A 279 19.60 -16.74 12.92
C SER A 279 18.54 -17.81 12.64
N ASP A 280 17.24 -17.49 12.77
CA ASP A 280 16.13 -18.42 12.52
C ASP A 280 15.51 -18.13 11.15
N LEU A 281 15.77 -18.99 10.15
CA LEU A 281 15.50 -18.73 8.73
C LEU A 281 14.06 -18.24 8.42
N PRO A 282 12.98 -18.79 9.00
CA PRO A 282 11.61 -18.30 8.78
C PRO A 282 11.36 -16.87 9.27
N TYR A 283 12.21 -16.33 10.14
CA TYR A 283 12.08 -15.01 10.75
C TYR A 283 13.23 -14.07 10.41
N ALA A 284 14.28 -14.56 9.74
CA ALA A 284 15.52 -13.84 9.58
C ALA A 284 15.31 -12.52 8.81
N ARG A 285 14.75 -12.61 7.61
CA ARG A 285 14.49 -11.46 6.73
C ARG A 285 13.58 -10.40 7.38
N VAL A 286 12.47 -10.81 7.98
CA VAL A 286 11.58 -9.87 8.70
C VAL A 286 12.22 -9.25 9.93
N ALA A 287 13.11 -9.97 10.64
CA ALA A 287 13.88 -9.40 11.75
C ALA A 287 14.91 -8.37 11.25
N GLY A 288 15.55 -8.63 10.11
CA GLY A 288 16.40 -7.69 9.38
C GLY A 288 15.65 -6.42 8.98
N GLU A 289 14.49 -6.56 8.32
CA GLU A 289 13.63 -5.43 7.93
C GLU A 289 13.25 -4.57 9.14
N VAL A 290 12.88 -5.21 10.26
CA VAL A 290 12.51 -4.51 11.49
C VAL A 290 13.70 -3.80 12.12
N PHE A 291 14.88 -4.41 12.10
CA PHE A 291 16.11 -3.76 12.55
C PHE A 291 16.40 -2.50 11.73
N SER A 292 16.32 -2.59 10.40
CA SER A 292 16.45 -1.42 9.51
C SER A 292 15.38 -0.36 9.78
N LEU A 293 14.12 -0.75 9.98
CA LEU A 293 13.04 0.16 10.33
C LEU A 293 13.32 0.91 11.63
N MET A 294 13.90 0.26 12.65
CA MET A 294 14.18 0.90 13.94
C MET A 294 15.42 1.79 13.88
N THR A 295 16.50 1.28 13.31
CA THR A 295 17.85 1.87 13.41
C THR A 295 18.19 2.78 12.23
N GLY A 296 17.52 2.62 11.09
CA GLY A 296 17.88 3.28 9.83
C GLY A 296 19.09 2.64 9.15
N ALA A 297 19.63 1.55 9.68
CA ALA A 297 20.70 0.79 9.05
C ALA A 297 20.15 0.03 7.82
N ASP A 298 20.51 0.50 6.62
CA ASP A 298 20.26 -0.25 5.39
C ASP A 298 21.24 -1.42 5.31
N LEU A 299 20.72 -2.65 5.29
CA LEU A 299 21.57 -3.84 5.41
C LEU A 299 22.48 -4.03 4.19
N ALA A 300 21.98 -3.76 2.99
CA ALA A 300 22.77 -3.88 1.77
C ALA A 300 23.83 -2.77 1.69
N LEU A 301 23.45 -1.51 1.97
CA LEU A 301 24.38 -0.38 1.90
C LEU A 301 25.53 -0.48 2.91
N LEU A 302 25.29 -1.12 4.05
CA LEU A 302 26.24 -1.26 5.14
C LEU A 302 26.97 -2.61 5.17
N ASP A 303 26.82 -3.45 4.15
CA ASP A 303 27.37 -4.81 4.08
C ASP A 303 27.00 -5.67 5.32
N LEU A 304 25.76 -5.54 5.79
CA LEU A 304 25.20 -6.27 6.96
C LEU A 304 24.33 -7.46 6.56
N GLU A 305 24.38 -7.87 5.30
CA GLU A 305 23.68 -9.04 4.76
C GLU A 305 24.65 -10.20 4.50
N LEU A 306 24.11 -11.41 4.47
CA LEU A 306 24.85 -12.60 4.08
C LEU A 306 25.26 -12.49 2.59
N LYS A 307 26.51 -12.83 2.30
CA LYS A 307 27.02 -12.86 0.92
C LYS A 307 26.41 -13.99 0.09
N ASP A 308 26.15 -15.12 0.75
CA ASP A 308 25.54 -16.30 0.16
C ASP A 308 24.16 -16.49 0.79
N SER A 309 23.11 -16.49 -0.04
CA SER A 309 21.75 -16.74 0.43
C SER A 309 21.62 -18.17 0.97
N PRO A 310 21.03 -18.35 2.17
CA PRO A 310 20.68 -19.67 2.67
C PRO A 310 19.75 -20.42 1.70
N ASP A 311 19.91 -21.74 1.65
CA ASP A 311 18.98 -22.63 0.95
C ASP A 311 17.69 -22.76 1.78
N PHE A 312 16.76 -21.83 1.56
CA PHE A 312 15.50 -21.74 2.27
C PHE A 312 14.41 -21.20 1.34
N ASP A 313 13.52 -22.08 0.91
CA ASP A 313 12.39 -21.75 0.05
C ASP A 313 11.08 -21.85 0.83
N THR A 314 10.31 -20.77 0.81
CA THR A 314 8.97 -20.66 1.43
C THR A 314 7.88 -20.29 0.43
N GLY A 315 8.24 -20.13 -0.85
CA GLY A 315 7.31 -19.79 -1.92
C GLY A 315 6.57 -21.01 -2.47
N PRO A 316 5.66 -20.80 -3.44
CA PRO A 316 5.10 -21.89 -4.22
C PRO A 316 6.21 -22.58 -5.01
N ASN A 317 6.22 -23.90 -5.02
CA ASN A 317 7.11 -24.67 -5.89
C ASN A 317 6.40 -25.06 -7.20
N ASP A 318 7.15 -25.71 -8.11
CA ASP A 318 6.62 -26.15 -9.40
C ASP A 318 5.70 -27.39 -9.30
N ASP A 319 5.41 -27.92 -8.10
CA ASP A 319 4.51 -29.07 -7.92
C ASP A 319 3.04 -28.61 -8.04
N PRO A 320 2.29 -29.03 -9.09
CA PRO A 320 0.89 -28.64 -9.26
C PRO A 320 -0.04 -29.18 -8.16
N GLN A 321 0.45 -30.10 -7.32
CA GLN A 321 -0.28 -30.66 -6.18
C GLN A 321 0.08 -29.99 -4.84
N ASP A 322 1.06 -29.09 -4.81
CA ASP A 322 1.38 -28.35 -3.60
C ASP A 322 0.24 -27.35 -3.26
N PRO A 323 -0.38 -27.46 -2.08
CA PRO A 323 -1.41 -26.50 -1.67
C PRO A 323 -0.85 -25.10 -1.39
N ASN A 324 0.46 -24.92 -1.25
CA ASN A 324 1.10 -23.64 -0.99
C ASN A 324 1.26 -22.82 -2.27
N VAL A 325 0.24 -22.03 -2.61
CA VAL A 325 0.27 -21.05 -3.72
C VAL A 325 0.67 -19.64 -3.26
N ALA A 326 1.02 -19.46 -1.98
CA ALA A 326 1.28 -18.16 -1.40
C ALA A 326 2.73 -17.74 -1.69
N MET A 327 2.89 -16.62 -2.40
CA MET A 327 4.19 -15.99 -2.58
C MET A 327 4.80 -15.64 -1.22
N ASP A 328 6.11 -15.82 -1.12
CA ASP A 328 6.87 -15.48 0.06
C ASP A 328 6.84 -13.95 0.30
N PRO A 329 6.26 -13.46 1.41
CA PRO A 329 6.17 -12.04 1.68
C PRO A 329 7.52 -11.37 1.95
N ASP A 330 8.59 -12.14 2.13
CA ASP A 330 9.95 -11.67 2.40
C ASP A 330 10.89 -11.88 1.20
N GLU A 331 10.42 -12.34 0.05
CA GLU A 331 11.24 -12.72 -1.11
C GLU A 331 12.34 -11.70 -1.44
N ASP A 332 11.98 -10.41 -1.48
CA ASP A 332 12.91 -9.33 -1.81
C ASP A 332 13.60 -8.67 -0.60
N LEU A 333 13.53 -9.28 0.58
CA LEU A 333 14.28 -8.79 1.75
C LEU A 333 15.68 -9.42 1.78
N PRO A 334 16.70 -8.64 2.16
CA PRO A 334 18.05 -9.16 2.32
C PRO A 334 18.11 -10.16 3.47
N TRP A 335 18.95 -11.18 3.31
CA TRP A 335 19.26 -12.12 4.39
C TRP A 335 20.22 -11.45 5.37
N PRO A 336 19.83 -11.11 6.60
CA PRO A 336 20.71 -10.43 7.54
C PRO A 336 21.89 -11.33 7.97
N ASP A 337 23.07 -10.75 8.13
CA ASP A 337 24.20 -11.38 8.83
C ASP A 337 24.12 -11.02 10.33
N PRO A 338 23.73 -11.96 11.21
CA PRO A 338 23.56 -11.65 12.63
C PRO A 338 24.87 -11.22 13.31
N GLN A 339 26.03 -11.70 12.84
CA GLN A 339 27.32 -11.36 13.44
C GLN A 339 27.75 -9.95 13.05
N ALA A 340 27.63 -9.59 11.76
CA ALA A 340 27.93 -8.25 11.29
C ALA A 340 26.99 -7.21 11.94
N ILE A 341 25.70 -7.54 12.04
CA ILE A 341 24.70 -6.69 12.68
C ILE A 341 24.96 -6.52 14.18
N GLU A 342 25.34 -7.58 14.89
CA GLU A 342 25.72 -7.50 16.32
C GLU A 342 26.91 -6.55 16.52
N VAL A 343 27.94 -6.64 15.67
CA VAL A 343 29.09 -5.72 15.71
C VAL A 343 28.65 -4.28 15.44
N TRP A 344 27.80 -4.07 14.42
CA TRP A 344 27.24 -2.74 14.13
C TRP A 344 26.43 -2.20 15.32
N TRP A 345 25.61 -3.04 15.94
CA TRP A 345 24.79 -2.67 17.09
C TRP A 345 25.63 -2.32 18.32
N GLN A 346 26.72 -3.04 18.57
CA GLN A 346 27.65 -2.69 19.65
C GLN A 346 28.30 -1.31 19.45
N ALA A 347 28.53 -0.91 18.20
CA ALA A 347 29.11 0.39 17.86
C ALA A 347 28.11 1.56 17.92
N HIS A 348 26.84 1.33 17.55
CA HIS A 348 25.83 2.39 17.36
C HIS A 348 24.69 2.34 18.39
N GLY A 349 24.52 1.24 19.12
CA GLY A 349 23.42 1.04 20.06
C GLY A 349 23.37 2.06 21.20
N GLY A 350 24.51 2.70 21.51
CA GLY A 350 24.60 3.80 22.47
C GLY A 350 23.83 5.07 22.07
N ASP A 351 23.49 5.23 20.78
CA ASP A 351 22.70 6.35 20.27
C ASP A 351 21.19 6.21 20.57
N PHE A 352 20.78 5.02 21.03
CA PHE A 352 19.38 4.67 21.24
C PHE A 352 19.02 4.58 22.73
N GLN A 353 17.91 5.22 23.10
CA GLN A 353 17.40 5.19 24.46
C GLN A 353 16.26 4.16 24.61
N VAL A 354 16.45 3.20 25.52
CA VAL A 354 15.40 2.25 25.91
C VAL A 354 14.17 2.99 26.42
N GLY A 355 12.98 2.56 25.97
CA GLY A 355 11.72 3.22 26.31
C GLY A 355 11.34 4.35 25.35
N THR A 356 12.21 4.73 24.42
CA THR A 356 11.90 5.64 23.31
C THR A 356 11.63 4.82 22.04
N GLY A 357 10.57 5.17 21.29
CA GLY A 357 10.32 4.55 19.99
C GLY A 357 11.15 5.23 18.91
N TYR A 358 11.71 4.46 17.98
CA TYR A 358 12.48 4.96 16.83
C TYR A 358 11.85 4.55 15.50
N VAL A 359 12.16 5.32 14.45
CA VAL A 359 11.85 5.05 13.04
C VAL A 359 13.00 5.60 12.20
N LEU A 360 13.67 4.71 11.47
CA LEU A 360 14.87 4.97 10.68
C LEU A 360 15.96 5.73 11.45
N GLY A 361 16.23 5.30 12.69
CA GLY A 361 17.24 5.92 13.56
C GLY A 361 16.79 7.23 14.21
N LEU A 362 15.60 7.73 13.89
CA LEU A 362 15.04 8.96 14.46
C LEU A 362 14.03 8.63 15.54
N ALA A 363 14.07 9.36 16.66
CA ALA A 363 13.02 9.26 17.67
C ALA A 363 11.64 9.54 17.04
N GLN A 364 10.69 8.66 17.30
CA GLN A 364 9.33 8.75 16.77
C GLN A 364 8.69 10.07 17.16
N SER A 365 8.48 10.90 16.14
CA SER A 365 7.97 12.26 16.22
C SER A 365 7.34 12.59 14.87
N GLU A 366 6.59 13.70 14.77
CA GLU A 366 6.06 14.12 13.48
C GLU A 366 7.18 14.29 12.44
N SER A 367 8.29 14.94 12.83
CA SER A 367 9.44 15.15 11.95
C SER A 367 10.10 13.83 11.56
N GLY A 368 10.30 12.91 12.50
CA GLY A 368 10.88 11.59 12.23
C GLY A 368 10.06 10.80 11.20
N PHE A 369 8.74 10.74 11.36
CA PHE A 369 7.87 10.06 10.40
C PHE A 369 7.82 10.79 9.03
N ARG A 370 7.84 12.13 9.00
CA ARG A 370 7.94 12.87 7.72
C ARG A 370 9.25 12.57 6.99
N GLN A 371 10.37 12.47 7.71
CA GLN A 371 11.65 12.06 7.11
C GLN A 371 11.60 10.61 6.60
N ALA A 372 10.93 9.71 7.33
CA ALA A 372 10.72 8.34 6.87
C ALA A 372 9.83 8.22 5.63
N LEU A 373 8.89 9.14 5.41
CA LEU A 373 8.12 9.20 4.16
C LEU A 373 8.98 9.58 2.94
N VAL A 374 10.06 10.33 3.17
CA VAL A 374 11.01 10.76 2.13
C VAL A 374 12.05 9.68 1.85
N ARG A 375 12.70 9.15 2.90
CA ARG A 375 13.90 8.31 2.77
C ARG A 375 13.66 6.82 2.93
N GLY A 376 12.51 6.44 3.48
CA GLY A 376 12.23 5.04 3.79
C GLY A 376 11.88 4.23 2.55
N GLN A 377 12.01 2.92 2.68
CA GLN A 377 11.45 1.96 1.72
C GLN A 377 9.92 1.83 1.94
N GLN A 378 9.19 1.25 0.99
CA GLN A 378 7.76 1.48 0.83
C GLN A 378 6.93 0.97 2.02
N ARG A 379 7.29 -0.18 2.62
CA ARG A 379 6.66 -0.64 3.87
C ARG A 379 6.92 0.31 5.03
N GLN A 380 8.13 0.83 5.14
CA GLN A 380 8.51 1.85 6.14
C GLN A 380 7.73 3.16 5.90
N ARG A 381 7.54 3.57 4.64
CA ARG A 381 6.72 4.74 4.25
C ARG A 381 5.24 4.54 4.60
N ILE A 382 4.69 3.34 4.42
CA ILE A 382 3.31 3.00 4.84
C ILE A 382 3.16 3.12 6.37
N ALA A 383 4.11 2.57 7.13
CA ALA A 383 4.13 2.70 8.59
C ALA A 383 4.26 4.19 9.00
N ALA A 384 5.15 4.93 8.35
CA ALA A 384 5.35 6.36 8.61
C ALA A 384 4.10 7.20 8.30
N ALA A 385 3.35 6.88 7.25
CA ALA A 385 2.07 7.55 6.95
C ALA A 385 1.05 7.37 8.09
N CYS A 386 1.01 6.19 8.72
CA CYS A 386 0.19 5.96 9.92
C CYS A 386 0.72 6.73 11.13
N GLY A 387 2.05 6.79 11.31
CA GLY A 387 2.70 7.56 12.35
C GLY A 387 2.43 9.07 12.26
N VAL A 388 2.54 9.68 11.06
CA VAL A 388 2.20 11.10 10.84
C VAL A 388 0.74 11.39 11.18
N ALA A 389 -0.18 10.48 10.85
CA ALA A 389 -1.61 10.64 11.07
C ALA A 389 -1.98 10.89 12.55
N ARG A 390 -1.19 10.35 13.49
CA ARG A 390 -1.33 10.59 14.92
C ARG A 390 -1.06 12.05 15.31
N TYR A 391 -0.07 12.67 14.68
CA TYR A 391 0.35 14.05 14.97
C TYR A 391 -0.46 15.10 14.21
N ARG A 392 -1.04 14.73 13.07
CA ARG A 392 -1.88 15.60 12.24
C ARG A 392 -3.33 15.09 12.17
N PRO A 393 -4.09 15.11 13.27
CA PRO A 393 -5.39 14.44 13.36
C PRO A 393 -6.50 15.05 12.48
N ASN A 394 -6.26 16.23 11.89
CA ASN A 394 -7.21 16.94 11.04
C ASN A 394 -6.74 17.03 9.57
N GLU A 395 -5.59 16.45 9.21
CA GLU A 395 -5.08 16.45 7.83
C GLU A 395 -5.34 15.11 7.17
N VAL A 396 -5.71 15.13 5.89
CA VAL A 396 -5.86 13.90 5.08
C VAL A 396 -4.62 13.01 5.17
N LEU A 397 -4.81 11.70 5.11
CA LEU A 397 -3.69 10.76 5.21
C LEU A 397 -2.75 10.88 4.02
N PHE A 398 -1.44 10.78 4.23
CA PHE A 398 -0.48 10.80 3.13
C PHE A 398 -0.72 9.62 2.15
N PRO A 399 -0.86 9.86 0.83
CA PRO A 399 -1.19 8.82 -0.14
C PRO A 399 0.06 8.11 -0.69
N THR A 400 0.62 7.16 0.07
CA THR A 400 1.83 6.39 -0.33
C THR A 400 1.68 5.55 -1.61
N SER A 401 0.45 5.41 -2.13
CA SER A 401 0.13 4.69 -3.35
C SER A 401 -0.04 5.58 -4.59
N ALA A 402 -0.05 6.90 -4.43
CA ALA A 402 -0.22 7.84 -5.54
C ALA A 402 0.98 7.77 -6.53
N PRO A 403 0.89 8.37 -7.73
CA PRO A 403 2.06 8.61 -8.58
C PRO A 403 3.19 9.28 -7.80
N ALA A 404 4.44 8.86 -7.98
CA ALA A 404 5.61 9.37 -7.28
C ALA A 404 5.72 10.90 -7.40
N ARG A 405 5.47 11.45 -8.60
CA ARG A 405 5.34 12.90 -8.85
C ARG A 405 4.36 13.62 -7.91
N ARG A 406 3.22 12.98 -7.56
CA ARG A 406 2.22 13.52 -6.63
C ARG A 406 2.73 13.43 -5.19
N GLN A 407 3.37 12.31 -4.84
CA GLN A 407 3.96 12.10 -3.52
C GLN A 407 5.09 13.11 -3.25
N LYS A 408 6.05 13.27 -4.17
CA LYS A 408 7.15 14.24 -4.10
C LYS A 408 6.64 15.67 -3.91
N ARG A 409 5.63 16.08 -4.68
CA ARG A 409 4.97 17.39 -4.54
C ARG A 409 4.37 17.60 -3.15
N LEU A 410 3.70 16.59 -2.58
CA LEU A 410 3.12 16.65 -1.23
C LEU A 410 4.18 16.66 -0.12
N LEU A 411 5.37 16.10 -0.38
CA LEU A 411 6.52 16.15 0.52
C LEU A 411 7.31 17.46 0.41
N GLY A 412 7.01 18.30 -0.59
CA GLY A 412 7.71 19.56 -0.82
C GLY A 412 9.03 19.41 -1.57
N GLU A 413 9.24 18.27 -2.25
CA GLU A 413 10.40 18.06 -3.12
C GLU A 413 10.16 18.70 -4.50
N PRO A 414 11.17 19.34 -5.10
CA PRO A 414 11.05 19.83 -6.46
C PRO A 414 10.82 18.64 -7.40
N ALA A 415 9.78 18.73 -8.24
CA ALA A 415 9.63 17.81 -9.35
C ALA A 415 10.80 18.05 -10.31
N GLU A 416 11.76 17.13 -10.37
CA GLU A 416 12.71 17.11 -11.48
C GLU A 416 11.93 16.69 -12.73
N PHE A 417 11.42 17.68 -13.45
CA PHE A 417 10.88 17.46 -14.78
C PHE A 417 12.06 17.12 -15.72
N GLY A 418 12.26 15.82 -15.95
CA GLY A 418 12.95 15.34 -17.15
C GLY A 418 12.22 15.89 -18.39
N ARG A 419 12.98 16.51 -19.29
CA ARG A 419 12.50 17.09 -20.54
C ARG A 419 12.14 16.05 -21.57
#